data_AF-A0A2D5PMA7-F1
#
_entry.id   AF-A0A2D5PMA7-F1
#
_cell.length_a   1.000
_cell.length_b   1.000
_cell.length_c   1.000
_cell.angle_alpha   90.00
_cell.angle_beta   90.00
_cell.angle_gamma   90.00
#
_symmetry.space_group_name_H-M   'P 1'
#
loop_
_entity.id
_entity.type
_entity.pdbx_description
1 polymer ?
#
loop_
_entity_poly.entity_id
_entity_poly.type
_entity_poly.pdbx_seq_one_letter_code
_entity_poly.pdbx_strand_id
1 'polypeptide(L)'
;MPIWKTDCNKEFRVNLSDELIAEWKNQGCKICLFKDNPDIRDENSCFYASEQMNVTTDEMKQNPIRRLHDKIDVLSVDGSMIKGEIIHIYRKYPNEDHDDFDVDWFIISPN
;
A
#
# COMPACT_ATOMS: atom_id res chain seq x y z
N MET A 1 16.01 -0.56 -12.69
CA MET A 1 15.15 -0.55 -11.50
C MET A 1 14.95 -1.98 -11.03
N PRO A 2 15.03 -2.23 -9.72
CA PRO A 2 14.76 -3.55 -9.14
C PRO A 2 13.37 -4.09 -9.47
N ILE A 3 13.25 -5.41 -9.50
CA ILE A 3 12.04 -6.12 -9.93
C ILE A 3 11.48 -6.96 -8.78
N TRP A 4 10.23 -6.69 -8.42
CA TRP A 4 9.43 -7.59 -7.60
C TRP A 4 8.79 -8.67 -8.48
N LYS A 5 9.40 -9.85 -8.51
CA LYS A 5 8.79 -11.05 -9.09
C LYS A 5 7.84 -11.74 -8.10
N THR A 6 6.61 -11.96 -8.49
CA THR A 6 5.56 -12.63 -7.70
C THR A 6 5.62 -14.15 -7.86
N ASP A 7 4.90 -14.90 -7.01
CA ASP A 7 4.89 -16.37 -7.07
C ASP A 7 4.19 -16.87 -8.33
N CYS A 8 3.25 -16.09 -8.87
CA CYS A 8 2.60 -16.33 -10.16
C CYS A 8 3.43 -15.85 -11.38
N ASN A 9 4.74 -15.60 -11.21
CA ASN A 9 5.67 -15.13 -12.25
C ASN A 9 5.37 -13.77 -12.89
N LYS A 10 4.44 -12.98 -12.33
CA LYS A 10 4.28 -11.58 -12.74
C LYS A 10 5.43 -10.75 -12.17
N GLU A 11 5.91 -9.79 -12.95
CA GLU A 11 7.04 -8.94 -12.59
C GLU A 11 6.59 -7.48 -12.52
N PHE A 12 7.01 -6.80 -11.46
CA PHE A 12 6.74 -5.39 -11.24
C PHE A 12 8.06 -4.67 -11.03
N ARG A 13 8.29 -3.61 -11.80
CA ARG A 13 9.35 -2.66 -11.44
C ARG A 13 8.93 -2.00 -10.14
N VAL A 14 9.86 -1.87 -9.20
CA VAL A 14 9.62 -1.23 -7.90
C VAL A 14 10.77 -0.28 -7.58
N ASN A 15 10.47 0.82 -6.90
CA ASN A 15 11.47 1.78 -6.45
C ASN A 15 12.00 1.39 -5.05
N LEU A 16 12.54 0.17 -4.95
CA LEU A 16 13.07 -0.43 -3.72
C LEU A 16 14.42 -1.06 -4.05
N SER A 17 15.31 -1.24 -3.06
CA SER A 17 16.55 -1.99 -3.28
C SER A 17 16.29 -3.49 -3.35
N ASP A 18 17.17 -4.25 -4.04
CA ASP A 18 17.06 -5.71 -4.09
C ASP A 18 17.12 -6.37 -2.69
N GLU A 19 17.92 -5.79 -1.78
CA GLU A 19 18.01 -6.24 -0.39
C GLU A 19 16.68 -6.10 0.36
N LEU A 20 16.02 -4.94 0.22
CA LEU A 20 14.73 -4.68 0.86
C LEU A 20 13.61 -5.55 0.28
N ILE A 21 13.64 -5.77 -1.05
CA ILE A 21 12.72 -6.70 -1.70
C ILE A 21 12.89 -8.11 -1.15
N ALA A 22 14.13 -8.58 -1.01
CA ALA A 22 14.42 -9.90 -0.46
C ALA A 22 13.96 -10.02 1.00
N GLU A 23 14.24 -9.02 1.84
CA GLU A 23 13.80 -8.97 3.23
C GLU A 23 12.27 -9.05 3.34
N TRP A 24 11.55 -8.18 2.64
CA TRP A 24 10.09 -8.14 2.71
C TRP A 24 9.45 -9.42 2.18
N LYS A 25 9.99 -10.00 1.10
CA LYS A 25 9.54 -11.31 0.63
C LYS A 25 9.76 -12.41 1.66
N ASN A 26 10.91 -12.42 2.34
CA ASN A 26 11.18 -13.39 3.42
C ASN A 26 10.23 -13.22 4.61
N GLN A 27 9.76 -11.99 4.87
CA GLN A 27 8.72 -11.70 5.86
C GLN A 27 7.30 -12.06 5.38
N GLY A 28 7.15 -12.56 4.15
CA GLY A 28 5.85 -12.93 3.59
C GLY A 28 5.07 -11.74 3.03
N CYS A 29 5.69 -10.57 2.90
CA CYS A 29 5.07 -9.41 2.28
C CYS A 29 4.69 -9.72 0.83
N LYS A 30 3.59 -9.12 0.37
CA LYS A 30 3.09 -9.30 -0.99
C LYS A 30 2.80 -7.97 -1.66
N ILE A 31 3.01 -7.94 -2.97
CA ILE A 31 2.56 -6.84 -3.81
C ILE A 31 1.08 -7.00 -4.15
N CYS A 32 0.34 -5.91 -4.04
CA CYS A 32 -1.09 -5.81 -4.28
C CYS A 32 -1.36 -4.64 -5.22
N LEU A 33 -2.45 -4.70 -5.98
CA LEU A 33 -2.84 -3.61 -6.89
C LEU A 33 -4.05 -2.88 -6.32
N PHE A 34 -4.04 -1.56 -6.44
CA PHE A 34 -5.19 -0.75 -6.01
C PHE A 34 -6.46 -1.07 -6.80
N LYS A 35 -6.34 -1.43 -8.09
CA LYS A 35 -7.50 -1.78 -8.92
C LYS A 35 -8.25 -3.01 -8.39
N ASP A 36 -7.53 -3.93 -7.75
CA ASP A 36 -8.09 -5.17 -7.18
C ASP A 36 -8.53 -4.95 -5.73
N ASN A 37 -8.16 -3.80 -5.13
CA ASN A 37 -8.48 -3.39 -3.75
C ASN A 37 -8.96 -1.92 -3.71
N PRO A 38 -10.07 -1.58 -4.39
CA PRO A 38 -10.46 -0.19 -4.66
C PRO A 38 -10.76 0.62 -3.39
N ASP A 39 -11.28 -0.04 -2.35
CA ASP A 39 -11.66 0.58 -1.08
C ASP A 39 -10.48 1.22 -0.33
N ILE A 40 -9.24 0.81 -0.62
CA ILE A 40 -8.03 1.43 -0.05
C ILE A 40 -7.84 2.85 -0.61
N ARG A 41 -8.45 3.21 -1.74
CA ARG A 41 -8.43 4.60 -2.24
C ARG A 41 -9.53 5.46 -1.64
N ASP A 42 -10.60 4.85 -1.17
CA ASP A 42 -11.69 5.59 -0.55
C ASP A 42 -11.34 5.84 0.91
N GLU A 43 -10.92 7.06 1.22
CA GLU A 43 -10.67 7.51 2.60
C GLU A 43 -11.90 7.40 3.51
N ASN A 44 -13.09 7.25 2.94
CA ASN A 44 -14.33 7.01 3.68
C ASN A 44 -14.61 5.52 3.94
N SER A 45 -13.81 4.61 3.39
CA SER A 45 -14.00 3.17 3.57
C SER A 45 -13.71 2.72 5.01
N CYS A 46 -14.08 1.48 5.30
CA CYS A 46 -13.80 0.83 6.57
C CYS A 46 -12.31 0.55 6.79
N PHE A 47 -11.45 0.78 5.79
CA PHE A 47 -10.00 0.65 5.92
C PHE A 47 -9.36 1.85 6.60
N TYR A 48 -10.09 2.93 6.84
CA TYR A 48 -9.58 4.16 7.42
C TYR A 48 -10.18 4.46 8.81
N ALA A 49 -9.32 4.55 9.82
CA ALA A 49 -9.66 5.02 11.17
C ALA A 49 -9.52 6.55 11.27
N SER A 50 -10.44 7.20 11.99
CA SER A 50 -10.26 8.59 12.41
C SER A 50 -9.29 8.63 13.59
N GLU A 51 -8.12 9.24 13.43
CA GLU A 51 -7.27 9.58 14.56
C GLU A 51 -7.74 10.93 15.13
N GLN A 52 -8.16 10.95 16.40
CA GLN A 52 -8.30 12.21 17.12
C GLN A 52 -6.90 12.69 17.50
N MET A 53 -6.41 13.74 16.84
CA MET A 53 -5.24 14.45 17.33
C MET A 53 -5.63 15.16 18.63
N ASN A 54 -5.00 14.77 19.75
CA ASN A 54 -5.02 15.56 20.99
C ASN A 54 -4.17 16.82 20.77
N VAL A 55 -4.73 17.83 20.10
CA VAL A 55 -4.08 19.14 20.01
C VAL A 55 -4.53 19.96 21.20
N THR A 56 -3.70 20.00 22.25
CA THR A 56 -3.78 21.03 23.28
C THR A 56 -3.21 22.32 22.73
N THR A 57 -4.00 23.08 22.00
CA THR A 57 -3.95 24.56 21.99
C THR A 57 -5.10 25.06 21.13
N ASP A 58 -5.77 26.09 21.63
CA ASP A 58 -6.79 26.87 20.96
C ASP A 58 -6.47 27.12 19.49
N GLU A 59 -7.52 27.16 18.67
CA GLU A 59 -7.51 27.55 17.25
C GLU A 59 -7.04 26.48 16.26
N MET A 60 -7.95 25.57 15.91
CA MET A 60 -8.46 25.36 14.55
C MET A 60 -9.28 24.07 14.53
N LYS A 61 -10.49 24.11 13.95
CA LYS A 61 -11.23 22.89 13.57
C LYS A 61 -10.42 22.15 12.50
N GLN A 62 -9.46 21.34 12.90
CA GLN A 62 -8.84 20.40 11.97
C GLN A 62 -9.84 19.28 11.71
N ASN A 63 -10.14 19.05 10.44
CA ASN A 63 -10.86 17.86 10.03
C ASN A 63 -10.08 16.63 10.53
N PRO A 64 -10.77 15.59 11.04
CA PRO A 64 -10.08 14.40 11.53
C PRO A 64 -9.21 13.81 10.42
N ILE A 65 -7.91 13.62 10.72
CA ILE A 65 -7.01 12.92 9.82
C ILE A 65 -7.42 11.45 9.84
N ARG A 66 -7.70 10.89 8.66
CA ARG A 66 -8.02 9.46 8.51
C ARG A 66 -6.76 8.69 8.12
N ARG A 67 -6.46 7.62 8.84
CA ARG A 67 -5.30 6.74 8.59
C ARG A 67 -5.76 5.33 8.27
N LEU A 68 -5.03 4.63 7.41
CA LEU A 68 -5.27 3.22 7.13
C LEU A 68 -5.11 2.41 8.43
N HIS A 69 -5.97 1.41 8.61
CA HIS A 69 -5.86 0.45 9.70
C HIS A 69 -4.63 -0.46 9.50
N ASP A 70 -4.06 -0.95 10.61
CA ASP A 70 -2.93 -1.91 10.56
C ASP A 70 -3.38 -3.36 10.24
N LYS A 71 -4.70 -3.60 10.17
CA LYS A 71 -5.30 -4.94 9.99
C LYS A 71 -6.32 -4.95 8.87
N ILE A 72 -5.87 -4.64 7.66
CA ILE A 72 -6.71 -4.65 6.46
C ILE A 72 -6.63 -5.99 5.75
N ASP A 73 -7.76 -6.47 5.24
CA ASP A 73 -7.84 -7.66 4.39
C ASP A 73 -7.77 -7.24 2.92
N VAL A 74 -6.75 -7.72 2.19
CA VAL A 74 -6.47 -7.34 0.79
C VAL A 74 -6.20 -8.55 -0.09
N LEU A 75 -6.54 -8.45 -1.37
CA LEU A 75 -6.22 -9.42 -2.41
C LEU A 75 -4.85 -9.12 -3.01
N SER A 76 -3.93 -10.06 -2.89
CA SER A 76 -2.60 -9.97 -3.51
C SER A 76 -2.63 -10.30 -5.00
N VAL A 77 -1.58 -9.91 -5.73
CA VAL A 77 -1.42 -10.25 -7.15
C VAL A 77 -1.37 -11.76 -7.41
N ASP A 78 -0.92 -12.53 -6.42
CA ASP A 78 -0.87 -13.99 -6.44
C ASP A 78 -2.26 -14.64 -6.26
N GLY A 79 -3.30 -13.83 -5.99
CA GLY A 79 -4.67 -14.29 -5.79
C GLY A 79 -4.99 -14.75 -4.35
N SER A 80 -4.05 -14.57 -3.42
CA SER A 80 -4.26 -14.85 -2.00
C SER A 80 -4.81 -13.64 -1.26
N MET A 81 -5.73 -13.89 -0.31
CA MET A 81 -6.15 -12.89 0.66
C MET A 81 -5.11 -12.80 1.78
N ILE A 82 -4.66 -11.58 2.09
CA ILE A 82 -3.73 -11.30 3.19
C ILE A 82 -4.35 -10.28 4.13
N LYS A 83 -4.23 -10.55 5.44
CA LYS A 83 -4.54 -9.60 6.49
C LYS A 83 -3.25 -8.96 6.99
N GLY A 84 -3.14 -7.64 6.92
CA GLY A 84 -1.86 -6.99 7.15
C GLY A 84 -1.92 -5.48 7.27
N GLU A 85 -0.74 -4.89 7.30
CA GLU A 85 -0.49 -3.45 7.24
C GLU A 85 0.15 -3.08 5.89
N ILE A 86 -0.24 -1.95 5.31
CA ILE A 86 0.42 -1.42 4.12
C ILE A 86 1.72 -0.72 4.53
N ILE A 87 2.84 -1.27 4.11
CA ILE A 87 4.19 -0.76 4.46
C ILE A 87 4.82 0.08 3.35
N HIS A 88 4.29 0.01 2.13
CA HIS A 88 4.79 0.80 1.01
C HIS A 88 3.70 1.03 -0.04
N ILE A 89 3.66 2.23 -0.62
CA ILE A 89 2.67 2.62 -1.62
C ILE A 89 3.38 3.28 -2.80
N TYR A 90 2.96 2.88 -4.00
CA TYR A 90 3.29 3.57 -5.24
C TYR A 90 1.99 4.02 -5.92
N ARG A 91 1.93 5.32 -6.24
CA ARG A 91 0.87 5.92 -7.04
C ARG A 91 1.53 6.67 -8.18
N LYS A 92 1.19 6.31 -9.41
CA LYS A 92 1.57 7.03 -10.63
C LYS A 92 0.97 8.42 -10.56
N TYR A 93 1.80 9.44 -10.58
CA TYR A 93 1.32 10.81 -10.71
C TYR A 93 0.88 11.06 -12.16
N PRO A 94 -0.21 11.84 -12.40
CA PRO A 94 -0.76 12.06 -13.74
C PRO A 94 0.21 12.63 -14.78
N ASN A 95 1.32 13.24 -14.32
CA ASN A 95 2.32 13.92 -15.15
C ASN A 95 3.69 13.21 -15.14
N GLU A 96 3.77 12.04 -14.53
CA GLU A 96 4.96 11.20 -14.61
C GLU A 96 4.81 10.23 -15.77
N ASP A 97 5.39 10.58 -16.92
CA ASP A 97 5.69 9.65 -18.02
C ASP A 97 6.80 8.68 -17.57
N HIS A 98 6.49 7.88 -16.56
CA HIS A 98 7.22 6.67 -16.29
C HIS A 98 6.56 5.55 -17.11
N ASP A 99 7.09 5.32 -18.30
CA ASP A 99 6.87 4.10 -19.12
C ASP A 99 7.22 2.81 -18.34
N ASP A 100 7.82 2.95 -17.15
CA ASP A 100 8.31 1.86 -16.32
C ASP A 100 7.28 1.35 -15.30
N PHE A 101 6.23 2.13 -14.99
CA PHE A 101 5.21 1.77 -14.00
C PHE A 101 3.80 2.10 -14.51
N ASP A 102 3.09 1.07 -14.96
CA ASP A 102 1.76 1.25 -15.57
C ASP A 102 0.58 1.07 -14.61
N VAL A 103 0.84 0.67 -13.36
CA VAL A 103 -0.22 0.34 -12.41
C VAL A 103 0.13 0.81 -11.02
N ASP A 104 -0.84 1.39 -10.32
CA ASP A 104 -0.71 1.74 -8.92
C ASP A 104 -0.71 0.47 -8.05
N TRP A 105 0.32 0.35 -7.22
CA TRP A 105 0.55 -0.83 -6.39
C TRP A 105 0.93 -0.45 -4.97
N PHE A 106 0.80 -1.40 -4.06
CA PHE A 106 1.25 -1.28 -2.68
C PHE A 106 1.78 -2.61 -2.19
N ILE A 107 2.54 -2.59 -1.09
CA ILE A 107 3.06 -3.79 -0.44
C ILE A 107 2.40 -3.93 0.92
N ILE A 108 1.85 -5.11 1.17
CA ILE A 108 1.25 -5.48 2.44
C ILE A 108 2.21 -6.40 3.20
N SER A 109 2.45 -6.11 4.48
CA SER A 109 3.11 -7.02 5.41
C SER A 109 2.05 -7.84 6.15
N PRO A 110 2.14 -9.17 6.19
CA PRO A 110 1.27 -9.95 7.08
C PRO A 110 1.54 -9.55 8.55
N ASN A 111 0.48 -9.51 9.36
CA ASN A 111 0.57 -9.37 10.81
C ASN A 111 1.03 -10.65 11.49
#